data_AF-M7WH88-F1
#
_entry.id   AF-M7WH88-F1
#
_cell.length_a   1.000
_cell.length_b   1.000
_cell.length_c   1.000
_cell.angle_alpha   90.00
_cell.angle_beta   90.00
_cell.angle_gamma   90.00
#
_symmetry.space_group_name_H-M   'P 1'
#
loop_
_entity.id
_entity.type
_entity.pdbx_description
1 polymer ?
#
loop_
_entity_poly.entity_id
_entity_poly.type
_entity_poly.pdbx_seq_one_letter_code
_entity_poly.pdbx_strand_id
1 'polypeptide(L)'
;MFALLLFIACINAQPFMNMYGQQLPYAEEQDAFRAEQVLHGLNMKYMQLRDELYRTTFRLRGTQRRRYFSSSPIELYGSEHTVQFLKLKEFRLRRTIAIILKQMATVLTSINKNDRNMVVMHLGLPMSTINAMKQAIKAKVPEVPQDIPLVGPQTPFGFRPYY
;
A
#
# COMPACT_ATOMS: atom_id res chain seq x y z
N MET A 1 -36.00 26.61 -16.57
CA MET A 1 -34.72 25.87 -16.68
C MET A 1 -33.67 26.30 -15.65
N PHE A 2 -33.52 27.60 -15.33
CA PHE A 2 -32.54 28.07 -14.33
C PHE A 2 -32.72 27.51 -12.91
N ALA A 3 -33.96 27.34 -12.43
CA ALA A 3 -34.22 26.82 -11.08
C ALA A 3 -33.78 25.35 -10.88
N LEU A 4 -33.77 24.55 -11.95
CA LEU A 4 -33.40 23.14 -11.90
C LEU A 4 -31.87 22.97 -11.78
N LEU A 5 -31.11 23.89 -12.39
CA LEU A 5 -29.64 23.92 -12.30
C LEU A 5 -29.16 24.34 -10.89
N LEU A 6 -29.86 25.28 -10.25
CA LEU A 6 -29.57 25.65 -8.85
C LEU A 6 -29.87 24.50 -7.88
N PHE A 7 -30.94 23.75 -8.10
CA PHE A 7 -31.28 22.60 -7.26
C PHE A 7 -30.24 21.46 -7.37
N ILE A 8 -29.74 21.19 -8.58
CA ILE A 8 -28.65 20.22 -8.81
C ILE A 8 -27.33 20.69 -8.17
N ALA A 9 -27.04 22.00 -8.22
CA ALA A 9 -25.88 22.56 -7.54
C ALA A 9 -25.99 22.43 -6.01
N CYS A 10 -27.17 22.64 -5.43
CA CYS A 10 -27.40 22.49 -3.99
C CYS A 10 -27.31 21.02 -3.52
N ILE A 11 -27.80 20.05 -4.30
CA ILE A 11 -27.67 18.61 -3.99
C ILE A 11 -26.20 18.17 -4.05
N ASN A 12 -25.43 18.64 -5.03
CA ASN A 12 -24.00 18.36 -5.12
C ASN A 12 -23.15 19.13 -4.08
N ALA A 13 -23.69 20.20 -3.49
CA ALA A 13 -23.06 20.95 -2.41
C ALA A 13 -23.40 20.41 -1.00
N GLN A 14 -24.45 19.60 -0.85
CA GLN A 14 -24.78 18.93 0.43
C GLN A 14 -23.62 18.12 1.04
N PRO A 15 -22.82 17.34 0.27
CA PRO A 15 -21.65 16.68 0.86
C PRO A 15 -20.57 17.66 1.34
N PHE A 16 -20.49 18.88 0.76
CA PHE A 16 -19.56 19.92 1.23
C PHE A 16 -20.09 20.65 2.47
N MET A 17 -21.38 21.01 2.53
CA MET A 17 -21.97 21.71 3.68
C MET A 17 -22.08 20.82 4.92
N ASN A 18 -22.29 19.51 4.76
CA ASN A 18 -22.25 18.57 5.90
C ASN A 18 -20.83 18.35 6.46
N MET A 19 -19.77 18.66 5.72
CA MET A 19 -18.40 18.66 6.25
C MET A 19 -18.08 19.91 7.07
N TYR A 20 -18.74 21.04 6.80
CA TYR A 20 -18.57 22.28 7.57
C TYR A 20 -19.53 22.40 8.77
N GLY A 21 -20.54 21.52 8.87
CA GLY A 21 -21.47 21.43 9.99
C GLY A 21 -21.01 20.55 11.16
N GLN A 22 -19.95 19.77 10.99
CA GLN A 22 -19.26 19.15 12.13
C GLN A 22 -18.54 20.26 12.89
N GLN A 23 -18.94 20.49 14.14
CA GLN A 23 -18.28 21.41 15.07
C GLN A 23 -16.76 21.28 14.90
N LEU A 24 -16.12 22.36 14.46
CA LEU A 24 -14.66 22.45 14.48
C LEU A 24 -14.23 22.23 15.93
N PRO A 25 -13.33 21.26 16.20
CA PRO A 25 -12.82 21.03 17.53
C PRO A 25 -12.20 22.32 18.09
N TYR A 26 -12.18 22.48 19.42
CA TYR A 26 -11.49 23.59 20.09
C TYR A 26 -10.05 23.68 19.59
N ALA A 27 -9.41 24.86 19.66
CA ALA A 27 -8.09 25.10 19.04
C ALA A 27 -7.03 24.02 19.38
N GLU A 28 -7.12 23.39 20.56
CA GLU A 28 -6.26 22.30 21.02
C GLU A 28 -6.55 20.93 20.35
N GLU A 29 -7.79 20.68 19.93
CA GLU A 29 -8.23 19.42 19.32
C GLU A 29 -8.10 19.43 17.78
N GLN A 30 -7.81 20.59 17.17
CA GLN A 30 -7.67 20.72 15.72
C GLN A 30 -6.49 19.91 15.15
N ASP A 31 -5.38 19.85 15.89
CA ASP A 31 -4.20 19.11 15.44
C ASP A 31 -4.42 17.60 15.52
N ALA A 32 -5.11 17.12 16.56
CA ALA A 32 -5.51 15.73 16.70
C ALA A 32 -6.50 15.33 15.58
N PHE A 33 -7.50 16.17 15.30
CA PHE A 33 -8.47 15.94 14.25
C PHE A 33 -7.85 15.95 12.83
N ARG A 34 -6.97 16.91 12.54
CA ARG A 34 -6.23 16.94 11.27
C ARG A 34 -5.33 15.71 11.12
N ALA A 35 -4.63 15.32 12.18
CA ALA A 35 -3.82 14.10 12.19
C ALA A 35 -4.68 12.86 11.96
N GLU A 36 -5.86 12.79 12.57
CA GLU A 36 -6.82 11.69 12.39
C GLU A 36 -7.26 11.57 10.92
N GLN A 37 -7.65 12.67 10.27
CA GLN A 37 -8.03 12.66 8.86
C GLN A 37 -6.89 12.20 7.94
N VAL A 38 -5.68 12.72 8.16
CA VAL A 38 -4.50 12.33 7.38
C VAL A 38 -4.18 10.85 7.59
N LEU A 39 -4.18 10.40 8.85
CA LEU A 39 -3.91 9.01 9.20
C LEU A 39 -4.98 8.06 8.68
N HIS A 40 -6.25 8.47 8.67
CA HIS A 40 -7.33 7.70 8.07
C HIS A 40 -7.07 7.45 6.58
N GLY A 41 -6.78 8.51 5.82
CA GLY A 41 -6.47 8.40 4.39
C GLY A 41 -5.22 7.56 4.12
N LEU A 42 -4.17 7.70 4.93
CA LEU A 42 -2.97 6.88 4.83
C LEU A 42 -3.22 5.41 5.21
N ASN A 43 -4.02 5.14 6.24
CA ASN A 43 -4.36 3.78 6.67
C ASN A 43 -5.17 3.05 5.60
N MET A 44 -6.14 3.72 4.98
CA MET A 44 -6.91 3.14 3.85
C MET A 44 -6.00 2.76 2.68
N LYS A 45 -5.06 3.65 2.29
CA LYS A 45 -4.06 3.34 1.25
C LYS A 45 -3.13 2.21 1.67
N TYR A 46 -2.68 2.20 2.93
CA TYR A 46 -1.86 1.13 3.47
C TYR A 46 -2.54 -0.24 3.35
N MET A 47 -3.81 -0.34 3.74
CA MET A 47 -4.59 -1.57 3.66
C MET A 47 -4.77 -2.03 2.21
N GLN A 48 -5.11 -1.12 1.30
CA GLN A 48 -5.23 -1.41 -0.14
C GLN A 48 -3.92 -1.94 -0.73
N LEU A 49 -2.79 -1.29 -0.45
CA LEU A 49 -1.50 -1.72 -0.98
C LEU A 49 -1.03 -3.03 -0.35
N ARG A 50 -1.35 -3.28 0.93
CA ARG A 50 -1.06 -4.54 1.61
C ARG A 50 -1.80 -5.70 0.96
N ASP A 51 -3.07 -5.52 0.61
CA ASP A 51 -3.85 -6.52 -0.11
C ASP A 51 -3.32 -6.75 -1.53
N GLU A 52 -2.92 -5.67 -2.23
CA GLU A 52 -2.30 -5.78 -3.54
C GLU A 52 -0.95 -6.49 -3.49
N LEU A 53 -0.15 -6.24 -2.45
CA LEU A 53 1.10 -6.95 -2.20
C LEU A 53 0.84 -8.43 -2.02
N TYR A 54 -0.11 -8.80 -1.16
CA TYR A 54 -0.51 -10.20 -0.95
C TYR A 54 -0.89 -10.90 -2.26
N ARG A 55 -1.76 -10.27 -3.06
CA ARG A 55 -2.17 -10.80 -4.39
C ARG A 55 -0.98 -10.94 -5.34
N THR A 56 -0.06 -9.98 -5.33
CA THR A 56 1.14 -10.00 -6.19
C THR A 56 2.08 -11.14 -5.78
N THR A 57 2.35 -11.32 -4.48
CA THR A 57 3.19 -12.40 -3.98
C THR A 57 2.57 -13.77 -4.25
N PHE A 58 1.24 -13.90 -4.11
CA PHE A 58 0.53 -15.14 -4.46
C PHE A 58 0.67 -15.48 -5.95
N ARG A 59 0.44 -14.50 -6.83
CA ARG A 59 0.65 -14.66 -8.28
C ARG A 59 2.09 -15.03 -8.60
N LEU A 60 3.07 -14.36 -8.00
CA LEU A 60 4.49 -14.64 -8.22
C LEU A 60 4.84 -16.08 -7.87
N ARG A 61 4.39 -16.58 -6.71
CA ARG A 61 4.57 -17.99 -6.31
C ARG A 61 3.93 -18.95 -7.30
N GLY A 62 2.70 -18.64 -7.76
CA GLY A 62 2.01 -19.43 -8.78
C GLY A 62 2.79 -19.52 -10.10
N THR A 63 3.29 -18.38 -10.59
CA THR A 63 4.08 -18.32 -11.82
C THR A 63 5.43 -19.02 -11.67
N GLN A 64 6.12 -18.83 -10.54
CA GLN A 64 7.36 -19.55 -10.25
C GLN A 64 7.13 -21.06 -10.20
N ARG A 65 6.10 -21.52 -9.49
CA ARG A 65 5.74 -22.95 -9.43
C ARG A 65 5.48 -23.54 -10.82
N ARG A 66 4.74 -22.84 -11.68
CA ARG A 66 4.51 -23.30 -13.06
C ARG A 66 5.81 -23.45 -13.85
N ARG A 67 6.78 -22.54 -13.65
CA ARG A 67 8.12 -22.67 -14.25
C ARG A 67 8.88 -23.90 -13.77
N TYR A 68 8.72 -24.32 -12.51
CA TYR A 68 9.33 -25.55 -12.01
C TYR A 68 8.84 -26.82 -12.72
N PHE A 69 7.58 -26.83 -13.20
CA PHE A 69 6.97 -27.99 -13.86
C PHE A 69 6.87 -27.86 -15.38
N SER A 70 7.30 -26.73 -15.96
CA SER A 70 7.30 -26.54 -17.41
C SER A 70 8.58 -27.11 -18.02
N SER A 71 8.42 -27.96 -19.03
CA SER A 71 9.50 -28.51 -19.85
C SER A 71 9.63 -27.83 -21.21
N SER A 72 8.73 -26.89 -21.54
CA SER A 72 8.71 -26.18 -22.82
C SER A 72 9.54 -24.89 -22.74
N PRO A 73 10.58 -24.73 -23.57
CA PRO A 73 11.35 -23.48 -23.63
C PRO A 73 10.46 -22.26 -23.89
N ILE A 74 9.44 -22.39 -24.75
CA ILE A 74 8.51 -21.30 -25.12
C ILE A 74 7.71 -20.84 -23.89
N GLU A 75 7.24 -21.77 -23.06
CA GLU A 75 6.52 -21.46 -21.82
C GLU A 75 7.45 -20.83 -20.76
N LEU A 76 8.72 -21.25 -20.70
CA LEU A 76 9.72 -20.69 -19.80
C LEU A 76 10.07 -19.25 -20.18
N TYR A 77 10.27 -18.96 -21.48
CA TYR A 77 10.51 -17.60 -21.98
C TYR A 77 9.31 -16.68 -21.75
N GLY A 78 8.09 -17.12 -22.11
CA GLY A 78 6.88 -16.30 -21.92
C GLY A 78 6.57 -15.99 -20.44
N SER A 79 6.86 -16.93 -19.55
CA SER A 79 6.67 -16.74 -18.10
C SER A 79 7.79 -15.94 -17.43
N GLU A 80 8.96 -15.80 -18.04
CA GLU A 80 10.08 -15.05 -17.48
C GLU A 80 9.77 -13.55 -17.33
N HIS A 81 9.25 -12.93 -18.38
CA HIS A 81 8.79 -11.54 -18.35
C HIS A 81 7.70 -11.32 -17.30
N THR A 82 6.79 -12.28 -17.16
CA THR A 82 5.74 -12.23 -16.13
C THR A 82 6.33 -12.30 -14.73
N VAL A 83 7.33 -13.15 -14.49
CA VAL A 83 8.03 -13.25 -13.21
C VAL A 83 8.77 -11.96 -12.89
N GLN A 84 9.46 -11.36 -13.85
CA GLN A 84 10.16 -10.08 -13.65
C GLN A 84 9.19 -8.96 -13.30
N PHE A 85 8.13 -8.82 -14.08
CA PHE A 85 7.09 -7.82 -13.82
C PHE A 85 6.52 -7.98 -12.40
N LEU A 86 6.19 -9.22 -12.00
CA LEU A 86 5.65 -9.50 -10.68
C LEU A 86 6.67 -9.22 -9.55
N LYS A 87 7.95 -9.56 -9.74
CA LYS A 87 9.02 -9.23 -8.77
C LYS A 87 9.20 -7.71 -8.63
N LEU A 88 9.19 -6.97 -9.74
CA LEU A 88 9.34 -5.51 -9.74
C LEU A 88 8.14 -4.85 -9.09
N LYS A 89 6.94 -5.34 -9.41
CA LYS A 89 5.70 -4.90 -8.78
C LYS A 89 5.73 -5.16 -7.27
N GLU A 90 6.12 -6.35 -6.84
CA GLU A 90 6.26 -6.70 -5.42
C GLU A 90 7.23 -5.74 -4.71
N PHE A 91 8.39 -5.48 -5.33
CA PHE A 91 9.40 -4.59 -4.78
C PHE A 91 8.85 -3.17 -4.61
N ARG A 92 8.22 -2.62 -5.67
CA ARG A 92 7.62 -1.27 -5.65
C ARG A 92 6.53 -1.17 -4.58
N LEU A 93 5.66 -2.18 -4.47
CA LEU A 93 4.61 -2.23 -3.45
C LEU A 93 5.19 -2.24 -2.03
N ARG A 94 6.21 -3.09 -1.76
CA ARG A 94 6.89 -3.12 -0.45
C ARG A 94 7.50 -1.77 -0.09
N ARG A 95 8.15 -1.10 -1.05
CA ARG A 95 8.72 0.23 -0.87
C ARG A 95 7.64 1.27 -0.56
N THR A 96 6.56 1.33 -1.35
CA THR A 96 5.47 2.28 -1.13
C THR A 96 4.79 2.06 0.22
N ILE A 97 4.56 0.79 0.61
CA ILE A 97 4.05 0.45 1.95
C ILE A 97 4.98 0.97 3.04
N ALA A 98 6.29 0.79 2.91
CA ALA A 98 7.26 1.30 3.88
C ALA A 98 7.24 2.83 3.97
N ILE A 99 7.08 3.54 2.85
CA ILE A 99 6.94 5.01 2.83
C ILE A 99 5.66 5.45 3.55
N ILE A 100 4.52 4.81 3.26
CA ILE A 100 3.25 5.13 3.92
C ILE A 100 3.34 4.86 5.42
N LEU A 101 3.89 3.72 5.83
CA LEU A 101 4.08 3.40 7.25
C LEU A 101 4.96 4.44 7.95
N LYS A 102 6.02 4.92 7.29
CA LYS A 102 6.83 6.04 7.82
C LYS A 102 6.02 7.32 7.95
N GLN A 103 5.25 7.69 6.92
CA GLN A 103 4.41 8.90 6.97
C GLN A 103 3.37 8.83 8.08
N MET A 104 2.69 7.69 8.24
CA MET A 104 1.75 7.46 9.34
C MET A 104 2.46 7.59 10.70
N ALA A 105 3.63 7.00 10.83
CA ALA A 105 4.40 7.09 12.06
C ALA A 105 4.84 8.53 12.37
N THR A 106 5.28 9.28 11.37
CA THR A 106 5.65 10.71 11.49
C THR A 106 4.47 11.54 11.99
N VAL A 107 3.28 11.36 11.40
CA VAL A 107 2.05 12.09 11.81
C VAL A 107 1.65 11.73 13.23
N LEU A 108 1.74 10.46 13.65
CA LEU A 108 1.49 10.07 15.03
C LEU A 108 2.53 10.64 16.00
N THR A 109 3.78 10.80 15.58
CA THR A 109 4.83 11.36 16.44
C THR A 109 4.78 12.87 16.56
N SER A 110 4.18 13.59 15.60
CA SER A 110 4.05 15.04 15.63
C SER A 110 2.97 15.55 16.59
N ILE A 111 2.03 14.68 17.00
CA ILE A 111 1.01 14.99 18.00
C ILE A 111 1.44 14.59 19.41
N ASN A 112 0.82 15.22 20.42
CA ASN A 112 1.10 14.97 21.82
C ASN A 112 0.73 13.52 22.21
N LYS A 113 1.20 13.05 23.37
CA LYS A 113 1.04 11.65 23.79
C LYS A 113 -0.42 11.26 24.06
N ASN A 114 -1.25 12.18 24.56
CA ASN A 114 -2.63 11.91 24.92
C ASN A 114 -3.48 11.77 23.65
N ASP A 115 -3.31 12.70 22.71
CA ASP A 115 -4.00 12.71 21.42
C ASP A 115 -3.60 11.53 20.55
N ARG A 116 -2.33 11.09 20.63
CA ARG A 116 -1.88 9.89 19.94
C ARG A 116 -2.68 8.66 20.31
N ASN A 117 -2.94 8.46 21.61
CA ASN A 117 -3.71 7.33 22.08
C ASN A 117 -5.17 7.43 21.63
N MET A 118 -5.77 8.62 21.73
CA MET A 118 -7.12 8.89 21.25
C MET A 118 -7.26 8.59 19.76
N VAL A 119 -6.38 9.16 18.92
CA VAL A 119 -6.39 8.96 17.45
C VAL A 119 -6.18 7.49 17.09
N VAL A 120 -5.27 6.78 17.78
CA VAL A 120 -5.07 5.33 17.56
C VAL A 120 -6.33 4.53 17.89
N MET A 121 -7.03 4.87 18.99
CA MET A 121 -8.27 4.23 19.39
C MET A 121 -9.42 4.54 18.43
N HIS A 122 -9.62 5.80 18.04
CA HIS A 122 -10.66 6.24 17.12
C HIS A 122 -10.51 5.59 15.74
N LEU A 123 -9.29 5.56 15.21
CA LEU A 123 -9.00 4.93 13.92
C LEU A 123 -9.01 3.39 13.98
N GLY A 124 -9.10 2.80 15.17
CA GLY A 124 -9.06 1.36 15.36
C GLY A 124 -7.78 0.73 14.80
N LEU A 125 -6.64 1.43 14.88
CA LEU A 125 -5.40 0.93 14.29
C LEU A 125 -4.94 -0.33 15.04
N PRO A 126 -4.81 -1.48 14.36
CA PRO A 126 -4.43 -2.71 15.04
C PRO A 126 -2.97 -2.62 15.51
N MET A 127 -2.66 -3.30 16.61
CA MET A 127 -1.31 -3.31 17.20
C MET A 127 -0.23 -3.79 16.21
N SER A 128 -0.61 -4.66 15.26
CA SER A 128 0.26 -5.09 14.16
C SER A 128 0.69 -3.94 13.25
N THR A 129 -0.22 -3.03 12.89
CA THR A 129 0.08 -1.82 12.12
C THR A 129 0.96 -0.87 12.93
N ILE A 130 0.70 -0.72 14.22
CA ILE A 130 1.54 0.10 15.12
C ILE A 130 2.97 -0.43 15.19
N ASN A 131 3.13 -1.75 15.30
CA ASN A 131 4.45 -2.39 15.29
C ASN A 131 5.14 -2.23 13.93
N ALA A 132 4.39 -2.34 12.82
CA ALA A 132 4.92 -2.09 11.49
C ALA A 132 5.38 -0.64 11.31
N MET A 133 4.64 0.35 11.82
CA MET A 133 5.03 1.76 11.84
C MET A 133 6.33 1.97 12.62
N LYS A 134 6.44 1.39 13.82
CA LYS A 134 7.66 1.46 14.66
C LYS A 134 8.88 0.88 13.94
N GLN A 135 8.72 -0.25 13.24
CA GLN A 135 9.79 -0.86 12.46
C GLN A 135 10.15 0.00 11.24
N ALA A 136 9.15 0.55 10.55
CA ALA A 136 9.33 1.37 9.37
C ALA A 136 10.15 2.64 9.67
N ILE A 137 9.95 3.30 10.82
CA ILE A 137 10.77 4.47 11.24
C ILE A 137 12.26 4.17 11.16
N LYS A 138 12.68 3.00 11.67
CA LYS A 138 14.10 2.60 11.75
C LYS A 138 14.66 2.06 10.44
N ALA A 139 13.79 1.55 9.56
CA ALA A 139 14.20 0.92 8.31
C ALA A 139 14.64 1.95 7.27
N LYS A 140 15.69 1.66 6.49
CA LYS A 140 15.97 2.41 5.26
C LYS A 140 14.91 2.08 4.20
N VAL A 141 14.43 3.08 3.48
CA VAL A 141 13.53 2.84 2.34
C VAL A 141 14.40 2.32 1.21
N PRO A 142 14.18 1.09 0.72
CA PRO A 142 15.02 0.52 -0.31
C PRO A 142 14.83 1.26 -1.64
N GLU A 143 15.91 1.43 -2.39
CA GLU A 143 15.89 2.02 -3.73
C GLU A 143 15.23 1.05 -4.71
N VAL A 144 14.41 1.58 -5.63
CA VAL A 144 13.79 0.73 -6.67
C VAL A 144 14.88 0.34 -7.66
N PRO A 145 15.18 -0.96 -7.82
CA PRO A 145 16.08 -1.38 -8.88
C PRO A 145 15.44 -0.99 -10.21
N GLN A 146 16.22 -0.35 -11.09
CA GLN A 146 15.77 0.05 -12.42
C GLN A 146 15.33 -1.19 -13.20
N ASP A 147 16.14 -2.25 -13.09
CA ASP A 147 15.88 -3.55 -13.71
C ASP A 147 16.05 -4.70 -12.72
N ILE A 148 15.26 -5.75 -12.92
CA ILE A 148 15.48 -7.04 -12.26
C ILE A 148 16.12 -7.96 -13.29
N PRO A 149 17.32 -8.50 -13.04
CA PRO A 149 18.02 -9.29 -14.05
C PRO A 149 17.16 -10.46 -14.53
N LEU A 150 17.14 -10.67 -15.85
CA LEU A 150 16.59 -11.85 -16.50
C LEU A 150 17.38 -13.05 -15.98
N VAL A 151 16.77 -13.86 -15.11
CA VAL A 151 17.27 -15.20 -14.88
C VAL A 151 16.66 -16.00 -16.01
N GLY A 152 17.46 -16.18 -17.07
CA GLY A 152 17.09 -16.85 -18.32
C GLY A 152 16.35 -18.17 -18.08
N PRO A 153 15.88 -18.87 -19.12
CA PRO A 153 15.15 -20.14 -18.97
C PRO A 153 16.10 -21.26 -18.55
N GLN A 154 16.69 -21.14 -17.37
CA GLN A 154 17.34 -22.21 -16.68
C GLN A 154 16.21 -23.03 -16.08
N THR A 155 15.96 -24.18 -16.68
CA THR A 155 15.28 -25.25 -15.97
C THR A 155 16.05 -25.50 -14.67
N PRO A 156 15.40 -25.58 -13.49
CA PRO A 156 16.08 -25.84 -12.23
C PRO A 156 16.85 -27.18 -12.22
N PHE A 157 16.63 -28.02 -13.24
CA PHE A 157 17.50 -29.13 -13.59
C PHE A 157 18.18 -28.82 -14.92
N GLY A 158 19.51 -28.77 -14.89
CA GLY A 158 20.29 -28.95 -16.11
C GLY A 158 19.84 -30.25 -16.77
N PHE A 159 19.57 -30.20 -18.07
CA PHE A 159 19.58 -31.40 -18.91
C PHE A 159 20.94 -32.06 -18.68
N ARG A 160 21.02 -33.07 -17.81
CA ARG A 160 22.11 -34.04 -17.90
C ARG A 160 21.78 -34.86 -19.14
N PRO A 161 22.60 -34.83 -20.21
CA PRO A 161 22.46 -35.83 -21.24
C PRO A 161 22.75 -37.17 -20.57
N TYR A 162 21.73 -38.01 -20.45
CA TYR A 162 21.96 -39.43 -20.19
C TYR A 162 22.56 -39.98 -21.48
N TYR A 163 23.87 -40.21 -21.45
CA TYR A 163 24.56 -41.08 -22.38
C TYR A 163 24.07 -42.52 -22.18
#